data_AF-A0A6D2JQH9-F1
#
_entry.id   AF-A0A6D2JQH9-F1
#
_cell.length_a   1.000
_cell.length_b   1.000
_cell.length_c   1.000
_cell.angle_alpha   90.00
_cell.angle_beta   90.00
_cell.angle_gamma   90.00
#
_symmetry.space_group_name_H-M   'P 1'
#
loop_
_entity.id
_entity.type
_entity.pdbx_description
1 polymer ?
#
loop_
_entity_poly.entity_id
_entity_poly.type
_entity_poly.pdbx_seq_one_letter_code
_entity_poly.pdbx_strand_id
1 'polypeptide(L)'
;MEHAAFDDGVYAGLKKVFVRDDGVSVTFLKMLYERDNGDIVEVRHGVDGPATEFKFEYPDEYITSVAWTKGIYNSLRTLVFKTSERRTSPTFGLQGPEEIPRNVNETTARRGAAVVGFKGRFSDVLLQIDTHLGPRPPRKLEAEGGTKLGEEWDDGKHQNVTKIRMGRCPRGLAFIQFHYKDGTDLVHGAGHGISRGAPFAIEEFDIDQNDHIVGVEIYSEKVRKDEEGGEFIAALCFNTQKGKSSGFYGAPAKGKKKTISGHKIVGFHGRSSNRWLVSLGVRIAYPPAP
;
A
#
# COMPACT_ATOMS: atom_id res chain seq x y z
N MET A 1 -28.74 26.95 14.34
CA MET A 1 -27.69 25.93 14.57
C MET A 1 -26.57 26.20 13.59
N GLU A 2 -25.35 26.34 14.08
CA GLU A 2 -24.19 26.69 13.27
C GLU A 2 -23.77 25.45 12.48
N HIS A 3 -23.68 25.60 11.16
CA HIS A 3 -23.24 24.52 10.29
C HIS A 3 -21.71 24.45 10.33
N ALA A 4 -21.15 23.38 10.90
CA ALA A 4 -19.71 23.17 10.97
C ALA A 4 -19.16 22.74 9.59
N ALA A 5 -18.38 23.61 8.96
CA ALA A 5 -17.54 23.23 7.83
C ALA A 5 -16.33 22.43 8.32
N PHE A 6 -15.86 21.49 7.52
CA PHE A 6 -14.66 20.72 7.80
C PHE A 6 -13.79 20.59 6.55
N ASP A 7 -12.49 20.49 6.77
CA ASP A 7 -11.50 20.13 5.77
C ASP A 7 -10.40 19.33 6.47
N ASP A 8 -10.29 18.05 6.13
CA ASP A 8 -9.33 17.14 6.77
C ASP A 8 -7.90 17.37 6.28
N GLY A 9 -7.74 18.01 5.12
CA GLY A 9 -6.48 18.11 4.38
C GLY A 9 -6.13 16.85 3.58
N VAL A 10 -4.87 16.76 3.16
CA VAL A 10 -4.32 15.68 2.32
C VAL A 10 -3.48 14.73 3.18
N TYR A 11 -3.80 13.44 3.16
CA TYR A 11 -3.04 12.39 3.83
C TYR A 11 -2.30 11.49 2.82
N ALA A 12 -1.46 10.59 3.32
CA ALA A 12 -0.76 9.61 2.48
C ALA A 12 -1.70 8.51 1.97
N GLY A 13 -2.80 8.25 2.69
CA GLY A 13 -3.83 7.30 2.29
C GLY A 13 -5.04 7.29 3.24
N LEU A 14 -6.14 6.70 2.76
CA LEU A 14 -7.36 6.44 3.54
C LEU A 14 -7.48 4.93 3.75
N LYS A 15 -7.33 4.46 4.99
CA LYS A 15 -7.33 3.02 5.31
C LYS A 15 -8.73 2.48 5.57
N LYS A 16 -9.58 3.26 6.22
CA LYS A 16 -10.94 2.85 6.60
C LYS A 16 -11.88 4.04 6.58
N VAL A 17 -13.14 3.76 6.25
CA VAL A 17 -14.24 4.71 6.37
C VAL A 17 -15.42 4.05 7.07
N PHE A 18 -16.01 4.79 8.00
CA PHE A 18 -17.19 4.39 8.76
C PHE A 18 -18.26 5.45 8.53
N VAL A 19 -19.47 4.99 8.24
CA VAL A 19 -20.61 5.87 7.96
C VAL A 19 -21.78 5.46 8.84
N ARG A 20 -22.42 6.45 9.44
CA ARG A 20 -23.72 6.30 10.09
C ARG A 20 -24.75 7.11 9.31
N ASP A 21 -25.90 6.51 9.13
CA ASP A 21 -27.10 7.16 8.61
C ASP A 21 -28.31 6.79 9.47
N ASP A 22 -29.39 7.56 9.34
CA ASP A 22 -30.66 7.34 10.02
C ASP A 22 -31.74 6.72 9.10
N GLY A 23 -31.31 6.09 7.98
CA GLY A 23 -32.18 5.61 6.91
C GLY A 23 -32.65 6.70 5.94
N VAL A 24 -32.36 7.98 6.23
CA VAL A 24 -32.80 9.14 5.45
C VAL A 24 -31.63 10.01 5.01
N SER A 25 -30.69 10.28 5.92
CA SER A 25 -29.51 11.14 5.71
C SER A 25 -28.28 10.56 6.40
N VAL A 26 -27.09 10.90 5.89
CA VAL A 26 -25.83 10.59 6.56
C VAL A 26 -25.64 11.54 7.75
N THR A 27 -25.42 10.98 8.94
CA THR A 27 -25.34 11.75 10.20
C THR A 27 -23.93 11.78 10.79
N PHE A 28 -23.05 10.87 10.37
CA PHE A 28 -21.67 10.82 10.84
C PHE A 28 -20.72 10.13 9.86
N LEU A 29 -19.49 10.64 9.83
CA LEU A 29 -18.35 10.08 9.12
C LEU A 29 -17.18 9.91 10.07
N LYS A 30 -16.52 8.76 9.99
CA LYS A 30 -15.22 8.53 10.61
C LYS A 30 -14.25 7.97 9.59
N MET A 31 -13.06 8.54 9.55
CA MET A 31 -11.97 8.13 8.68
C MET A 31 -10.74 7.77 9.49
N LEU A 32 -10.04 6.73 9.05
CA LEU A 32 -8.69 6.41 9.51
C LEU A 32 -7.73 6.69 8.36
N TYR A 33 -6.98 7.78 8.49
CA TYR A 33 -5.98 8.22 7.52
C TYR A 33 -4.58 7.75 7.91
N GLU A 34 -3.75 7.48 6.92
CA GLU A 34 -2.32 7.20 7.06
C GLU A 34 -1.52 8.47 6.76
N ARG A 35 -0.59 8.84 7.64
CA ARG A 35 0.38 9.91 7.40
C ARG A 35 1.59 9.40 6.63
N ASP A 36 2.43 10.30 6.14
CA ASP A 36 3.64 9.94 5.38
C ASP A 36 4.63 9.08 6.19
N ASN A 37 4.66 9.24 7.52
CA ASN A 37 5.48 8.45 8.43
C ASN A 37 4.84 7.09 8.82
N GLY A 38 3.66 6.76 8.28
CA GLY A 38 2.91 5.54 8.57
C GLY A 38 1.97 5.63 9.77
N ASP A 39 1.97 6.72 10.52
CA ASP A 39 1.06 6.90 11.66
C ASP A 39 -0.39 6.96 11.20
N ILE A 40 -1.29 6.42 12.02
CA ILE A 40 -2.73 6.44 11.76
C ILE A 40 -3.39 7.55 12.56
N VAL A 41 -4.14 8.40 11.86
CA VAL A 41 -4.97 9.46 12.46
C VAL A 41 -6.43 9.12 12.27
N GLU A 42 -7.18 9.21 13.35
CA GLU A 42 -8.64 9.12 13.31
C GLU A 42 -9.26 10.51 13.25
N VAL A 43 -10.15 10.74 12.28
CA VAL A 43 -10.90 11.98 12.13
C VAL A 43 -12.39 11.66 12.10
N ARG A 44 -13.19 12.46 12.81
CA ARG A 44 -14.64 12.26 12.98
C ARG A 44 -15.40 13.54 12.68
N HIS A 45 -16.54 13.41 12.00
CA HIS A 45 -17.47 14.51 11.71
C HIS A 45 -18.92 14.09 11.93
N GLY A 46 -19.75 15.03 12.38
CA GLY A 46 -21.15 14.78 12.69
C GLY A 46 -21.36 14.22 14.10
N VAL A 47 -22.51 13.57 14.32
CA VAL A 47 -22.93 13.10 15.64
C VAL A 47 -22.45 11.66 15.89
N ASP A 48 -21.51 11.51 16.83
CA ASP A 48 -20.90 10.22 17.15
C ASP A 48 -21.93 9.15 17.57
N GLY A 49 -21.60 7.89 17.31
CA GLY A 49 -22.42 6.73 17.62
C GLY A 49 -22.09 5.51 16.74
N PRO A 50 -22.90 4.44 16.82
CA PRO A 50 -22.67 3.23 16.04
C PRO A 50 -22.64 3.54 14.54
N ALA A 51 -21.56 3.13 13.87
CA ALA A 51 -21.33 3.39 12.45
C ALA A 51 -20.94 2.10 11.72
N THR A 52 -21.30 2.02 10.46
CA THR A 52 -21.01 0.88 9.58
C THR A 52 -19.68 1.11 8.86
N GLU A 53 -18.74 0.16 8.99
CA GLU A 53 -17.49 0.16 8.23
C GLU A 53 -17.77 -0.22 6.77
N PHE A 54 -17.34 0.61 5.81
CA PHE A 54 -17.19 0.16 4.44
C PHE A 54 -15.81 -0.48 4.28
N LYS A 55 -15.79 -1.82 4.16
CA LYS A 55 -14.55 -2.61 4.07
C LYS A 55 -13.99 -2.63 2.64
N PHE A 56 -12.71 -2.31 2.53
CA PHE A 56 -11.89 -2.41 1.33
C PHE A 56 -10.45 -2.74 1.73
N GLU A 57 -9.72 -3.42 0.85
CA GLU A 57 -8.40 -4.00 1.15
C GLU A 57 -7.26 -3.01 0.88
N TYR A 58 -7.13 -1.95 1.67
CA TYR A 58 -6.00 -1.00 1.53
C TYR A 58 -4.64 -1.68 1.81
N PRO A 59 -3.59 -1.47 0.99
CA PRO A 59 -3.48 -0.53 -0.13
C PRO A 59 -3.86 -1.10 -1.51
N ASP A 60 -4.18 -2.38 -1.61
CA ASP A 60 -4.42 -3.04 -2.90
C ASP A 60 -5.73 -2.57 -3.54
N GLU A 61 -6.72 -2.27 -2.70
CA GLU A 61 -7.94 -1.56 -3.04
C GLU A 61 -8.02 -0.22 -2.30
N TYR A 62 -8.43 0.84 -3.00
CA TYR A 62 -8.57 2.17 -2.42
C TYR A 62 -9.77 2.91 -3.02
N ILE A 63 -10.28 3.90 -2.30
CA ILE A 63 -11.39 4.74 -2.75
C ILE A 63 -10.90 5.67 -3.86
N THR A 64 -11.62 5.73 -4.98
CA THR A 64 -11.27 6.55 -6.16
C THR A 64 -12.20 7.73 -6.35
N SER A 65 -13.46 7.59 -5.94
CA SER A 65 -14.44 8.67 -5.97
C SER A 65 -15.56 8.42 -4.97
N VAL A 66 -16.32 9.47 -4.69
CA VAL A 66 -17.54 9.41 -3.91
C VAL A 66 -18.68 9.98 -4.75
N ALA A 67 -19.78 9.26 -4.79
CA ALA A 67 -21.02 9.68 -5.43
C ALA A 67 -22.07 9.97 -4.37
N TRP A 68 -22.88 11.01 -4.61
CA TRP A 68 -23.95 11.38 -3.71
C TRP A 68 -25.11 12.03 -4.44
N THR A 69 -26.28 12.00 -3.81
CA THR A 69 -27.46 12.71 -4.29
C THR A 69 -27.90 13.77 -3.30
N LYS A 70 -28.63 14.77 -3.80
CA LYS A 70 -29.27 15.79 -2.96
C LYS A 70 -30.78 15.65 -3.02
N GLY A 71 -31.40 15.83 -1.85
CA GLY A 71 -32.86 15.91 -1.71
C GLY A 71 -33.39 17.32 -1.98
N ILE A 72 -34.69 17.49 -1.82
CA ILE A 72 -35.42 18.76 -2.09
C ILE A 72 -34.91 19.90 -1.19
N TYR A 73 -34.43 19.59 0.01
CA TYR A 73 -33.89 20.56 0.97
C TYR A 73 -32.38 20.76 0.88
N ASN A 74 -31.76 20.39 -0.24
CA ASN A 74 -30.30 20.45 -0.45
C ASN A 74 -29.44 19.66 0.55
N SER A 75 -30.04 18.81 1.39
CA SER A 75 -29.33 17.83 2.21
C SER A 75 -28.84 16.65 1.37
N LEU A 76 -27.69 16.09 1.75
CA LEU A 76 -27.16 14.90 1.11
C LEU A 76 -28.04 13.70 1.50
N ARG A 77 -28.56 13.01 0.48
CA ARG A 77 -29.52 11.91 0.64
C ARG A 77 -28.88 10.54 0.56
N THR A 78 -28.04 10.34 -0.43
CA THR A 78 -27.30 9.09 -0.60
C THR A 78 -25.82 9.36 -0.64
N LEU A 79 -25.03 8.44 -0.10
CA LEU A 79 -23.59 8.43 -0.19
C LEU A 79 -23.12 7.04 -0.63
N VAL A 80 -22.29 7.00 -1.67
CA VAL A 80 -21.72 5.77 -2.21
C VAL A 80 -20.24 6.00 -2.49
N PHE A 81 -19.38 5.14 -1.94
CA PHE A 81 -17.95 5.12 -2.26
C PHE A 81 -17.70 4.20 -3.43
N LYS A 82 -16.81 4.58 -4.35
CA LYS A 82 -16.33 3.73 -5.44
C LYS A 82 -14.85 3.43 -5.25
N THR A 83 -14.43 2.22 -5.60
CA THR A 83 -13.05 1.76 -5.38
C THR A 83 -12.29 1.50 -6.67
N SER A 84 -10.98 1.32 -6.56
CA SER A 84 -10.08 0.95 -7.66
C SER A 84 -10.40 -0.40 -8.30
N GLU A 85 -11.03 -1.30 -7.55
CA GLU A 85 -11.48 -2.62 -8.01
C GLU A 85 -12.90 -2.59 -8.62
N ARG A 86 -13.40 -1.40 -8.97
CA ARG A 86 -14.74 -1.18 -9.54
C ARG A 86 -15.88 -1.67 -8.64
N ARG A 87 -15.64 -1.78 -7.32
CA ARG A 87 -16.68 -2.03 -6.34
C ARG A 87 -17.30 -0.72 -5.88
N THR A 88 -18.52 -0.81 -5.40
CA THR A 88 -19.22 0.28 -4.72
C THR A 88 -19.62 -0.15 -3.32
N SER A 89 -19.63 0.79 -2.38
CA SER A 89 -20.22 0.54 -1.06
C SER A 89 -21.73 0.30 -1.16
N PRO A 90 -22.37 -0.23 -0.10
CA PRO A 90 -23.80 -0.02 0.09
C PRO A 90 -24.15 1.47 0.00
N THR A 91 -25.39 1.75 -0.40
CA THR A 91 -25.92 3.12 -0.33
C THR A 91 -26.18 3.46 1.13
N PHE A 92 -25.50 4.48 1.63
CA PHE A 92 -25.79 5.07 2.93
C PHE A 92 -26.84 6.17 2.77
N GLY A 93 -27.80 6.24 3.69
CA GLY A 93 -28.99 7.08 3.57
C GLY A 93 -30.10 6.43 2.72
N LEU A 94 -31.13 7.21 2.37
CA LEU A 94 -32.35 6.86 1.62
C LEU A 94 -32.65 5.35 1.46
N GLN A 95 -33.27 4.74 2.48
CA GLN A 95 -33.71 3.33 2.46
C GLN A 95 -35.23 3.14 2.19
N GLY A 96 -35.98 4.21 1.91
CA GLY A 96 -37.44 4.20 1.73
C GLY A 96 -37.94 4.50 0.30
N PRO A 97 -39.22 4.24 -0.02
CA PRO A 97 -39.76 4.45 -1.35
C PRO A 97 -39.93 5.93 -1.68
N GLU A 98 -39.52 6.28 -2.91
CA GLU A 98 -39.89 7.49 -3.66
C GLU A 98 -39.56 8.86 -3.04
N GLU A 99 -38.27 9.22 -3.06
CA GLU A 99 -37.93 10.55 -3.56
C GLU A 99 -36.96 10.38 -4.74
N ILE A 100 -37.34 10.85 -5.92
CA ILE A 100 -36.48 10.85 -7.11
C ILE A 100 -35.21 11.63 -6.74
N PRO A 101 -34.02 10.98 -6.72
CA PRO A 101 -32.77 11.71 -6.56
C PRO A 101 -32.64 12.66 -7.76
N ARG A 102 -32.84 13.96 -7.55
CA ARG A 102 -32.95 14.92 -8.66
C ARG A 102 -31.62 15.06 -9.41
N ASN A 103 -30.50 14.92 -8.69
CA ASN A 103 -29.15 15.04 -9.26
C ASN A 103 -28.22 14.03 -8.60
N VAL A 104 -27.59 13.17 -9.41
CA VAL A 104 -26.44 12.37 -9.01
C VAL A 104 -25.20 13.25 -9.21
N ASN A 105 -24.46 13.47 -8.12
CA ASN A 105 -23.18 14.17 -8.13
C ASN A 105 -22.09 13.15 -7.85
N GLU A 106 -20.90 13.40 -8.37
CA GLU A 106 -19.73 12.59 -8.09
C GLU A 106 -18.51 13.50 -8.00
N THR A 107 -17.61 13.23 -7.06
CA THR A 107 -16.33 13.93 -6.99
C THR A 107 -15.57 13.70 -8.29
N THR A 108 -14.78 14.68 -8.72
CA THR A 108 -13.93 14.54 -9.91
C THR A 108 -13.01 13.32 -9.75
N ALA A 109 -13.24 12.27 -10.52
CA ALA A 109 -12.34 11.13 -10.57
C ALA A 109 -11.17 11.46 -11.51
N ARG A 110 -9.93 11.36 -11.02
CA ARG A 110 -8.74 11.33 -11.88
C ARG A 110 -8.26 9.89 -12.02
N ARG A 111 -7.85 9.52 -13.22
CA ARG A 111 -7.53 8.12 -13.55
C ARG A 111 -6.42 7.61 -12.64
N GLY A 112 -6.75 6.68 -11.74
CA GLY A 112 -5.78 6.07 -10.82
C GLY A 112 -5.44 6.90 -9.58
N ALA A 113 -6.07 8.06 -9.36
CA ALA A 113 -5.92 8.81 -8.12
C ALA A 113 -6.71 8.16 -6.98
N ALA A 114 -6.22 8.32 -5.75
CA ALA A 114 -6.89 7.88 -4.54
C ALA A 114 -7.54 9.05 -3.81
N VAL A 115 -8.70 8.83 -3.18
CA VAL A 115 -9.26 9.73 -2.19
C VAL A 115 -8.43 9.61 -0.92
N VAL A 116 -7.82 10.72 -0.50
CA VAL A 116 -6.91 10.76 0.66
C VAL A 116 -7.30 11.83 1.69
N GLY A 117 -8.47 12.42 1.53
CA GLY A 117 -9.01 13.43 2.42
C GLY A 117 -10.42 13.82 2.04
N PHE A 118 -11.16 14.35 3.00
CA PHE A 118 -12.52 14.86 2.80
C PHE A 118 -12.61 16.31 3.27
N LYS A 119 -13.48 17.06 2.60
CA LYS A 119 -13.95 18.36 3.07
C LYS A 119 -15.45 18.46 2.85
N GLY A 120 -16.13 19.28 3.64
CA GLY A 120 -17.57 19.32 3.59
C GLY A 120 -18.19 20.18 4.67
N ARG A 121 -19.48 19.91 4.92
CA ARG A 121 -20.25 20.66 5.92
C ARG A 121 -21.31 19.77 6.55
N PHE A 122 -21.37 19.82 7.88
CA PHE A 122 -22.41 19.21 8.69
C PHE A 122 -23.32 20.28 9.32
N SER A 123 -24.60 19.95 9.48
CA SER A 123 -25.37 20.37 10.66
C SER A 123 -25.55 19.14 11.55
N ASP A 124 -26.79 18.67 11.73
CA ASP A 124 -27.08 17.36 12.30
C ASP A 124 -26.94 16.23 11.24
N VAL A 125 -26.89 16.62 9.97
CA VAL A 125 -26.71 15.74 8.81
C VAL A 125 -25.64 16.29 7.88
N LEU A 126 -25.09 15.43 7.01
CA LEU A 126 -24.14 15.82 5.97
C LEU A 126 -24.86 16.66 4.90
N LEU A 127 -24.38 17.88 4.67
CA LEU A 127 -24.96 18.82 3.72
C LEU A 127 -24.15 18.89 2.42
N GLN A 128 -22.83 18.78 2.54
CA GLN A 128 -21.90 18.85 1.43
C GLN A 128 -20.68 17.98 1.71
N ILE A 129 -20.18 17.32 0.66
CA ILE A 129 -18.94 16.57 0.67
C ILE A 129 -18.17 16.82 -0.63
N ASP A 130 -16.86 16.82 -0.53
CA ASP A 130 -15.90 16.81 -1.63
C ASP A 130 -14.63 16.09 -1.15
N THR A 131 -13.73 15.76 -2.06
CA THR A 131 -12.53 14.95 -1.75
C THR A 131 -11.25 15.66 -2.11
N HIS A 132 -10.21 15.33 -1.35
CA HIS A 132 -8.83 15.55 -1.75
C HIS A 132 -8.29 14.31 -2.44
N LEU A 133 -7.66 14.52 -3.60
CA LEU A 133 -7.03 13.45 -4.37
C LEU A 133 -5.53 13.40 -4.12
N GLY A 134 -5.03 12.19 -3.91
CA GLY A 134 -3.62 11.89 -3.74
C GLY A 134 -3.13 10.85 -4.75
N PRO A 135 -1.82 10.55 -4.72
CA PRO A 135 -1.25 9.49 -5.54
C PRO A 135 -1.87 8.13 -5.15
N ARG A 136 -1.85 7.19 -6.10
CA ARG A 136 -2.22 5.80 -5.85
C ARG A 136 -1.35 5.22 -4.71
N PRO A 137 -1.93 4.52 -3.72
CA PRO A 137 -1.11 3.85 -2.73
C PRO A 137 -0.22 2.77 -3.38
N PRO A 138 1.01 2.55 -2.88
CA PRO A 138 1.88 1.52 -3.43
C PRO A 138 1.27 0.12 -3.32
N ARG A 139 1.34 -0.64 -4.40
CA ARG A 139 0.79 -1.99 -4.47
C ARG A 139 1.81 -3.01 -3.95
N LYS A 140 1.38 -3.92 -3.08
CA LYS A 140 2.18 -5.06 -2.64
C LYS A 140 2.05 -6.17 -3.68
N LEU A 141 3.14 -6.55 -4.34
CA LEU A 141 3.14 -7.66 -5.28
C LEU A 141 3.41 -8.97 -4.54
N GLU A 142 2.83 -10.07 -5.01
CA GLU A 142 3.10 -11.41 -4.49
C GLU A 142 4.60 -11.71 -4.47
N ALA A 143 5.07 -12.32 -3.39
CA ALA A 143 6.46 -12.72 -3.26
C ALA A 143 6.77 -13.93 -4.15
N GLU A 144 7.94 -13.93 -4.78
CA GLU A 144 8.43 -15.06 -5.56
C GLU A 144 9.44 -15.87 -4.73
N GLY A 145 9.33 -17.20 -4.83
CA GLY A 145 10.15 -18.17 -4.08
C GLY A 145 9.28 -19.15 -3.30
N GLY A 146 9.84 -19.69 -2.22
CA GLY A 146 9.16 -20.66 -1.37
C GLY A 146 8.11 -20.05 -0.45
N THR A 147 7.14 -20.86 -0.03
CA THR A 147 6.06 -20.43 0.88
C THR A 147 6.02 -21.23 2.19
N LYS A 148 6.81 -22.30 2.30
CA LYS A 148 6.68 -23.28 3.39
C LYS A 148 7.56 -23.02 4.61
N LEU A 149 8.76 -22.44 4.42
CA LEU A 149 9.79 -22.39 5.45
C LEU A 149 10.01 -20.95 5.93
N GLY A 150 10.14 -20.76 7.25
CA GLY A 150 10.51 -19.47 7.83
C GLY A 150 9.34 -18.51 8.04
N GLU A 151 9.68 -17.37 8.63
CA GLU A 151 8.73 -16.33 9.04
C GLU A 151 8.62 -15.24 7.97
N GLU A 152 7.42 -14.66 7.85
CA GLU A 152 7.18 -13.50 7.00
C GLU A 152 7.80 -12.24 7.58
N TRP A 153 8.25 -11.36 6.69
CA TRP A 153 8.73 -10.03 7.03
C TRP A 153 8.26 -9.03 5.97
N ASP A 154 8.05 -7.78 6.37
CA ASP A 154 7.61 -6.69 5.50
C ASP A 154 8.22 -5.39 6.03
N ASP A 155 9.12 -4.78 5.24
CA ASP A 155 9.72 -3.50 5.62
C ASP A 155 8.72 -2.34 5.48
N GLY A 156 7.56 -2.58 4.86
CA GLY A 156 6.56 -1.56 4.60
C GLY A 156 6.90 -0.70 3.38
N LYS A 157 6.28 0.48 3.32
CA LYS A 157 6.44 1.45 2.23
C LYS A 157 7.45 2.50 2.65
N HIS A 158 8.36 2.82 1.74
CA HIS A 158 9.26 3.96 1.81
C HIS A 158 9.16 4.84 0.55
N GLN A 159 9.89 5.94 0.49
CA GLN A 159 9.96 6.79 -0.70
C GLN A 159 11.05 6.31 -1.66
N ASN A 160 12.21 5.89 -1.14
CA ASN A 160 13.37 5.47 -1.94
C ASN A 160 14.14 4.33 -1.26
N VAL A 161 14.69 3.43 -2.08
CA VAL A 161 15.73 2.48 -1.67
C VAL A 161 17.08 3.11 -1.99
N THR A 162 17.96 3.22 -1.01
CA THR A 162 19.26 3.91 -1.17
C THR A 162 20.43 2.95 -1.21
N LYS A 163 20.33 1.83 -0.49
CA LYS A 163 21.35 0.79 -0.44
C LYS A 163 20.74 -0.58 -0.21
N ILE A 164 21.31 -1.59 -0.83
CA ILE A 164 21.05 -3.00 -0.51
C ILE A 164 22.34 -3.61 0.02
N ARG A 165 22.27 -4.31 1.15
CA ARG A 165 23.39 -5.07 1.71
C ARG A 165 23.03 -6.54 1.72
N MET A 166 23.93 -7.37 1.20
CA MET A 166 23.69 -8.80 1.09
C MET A 166 24.88 -9.56 1.68
N GLY A 167 24.60 -10.43 2.63
CA GLY A 167 25.59 -11.34 3.18
C GLY A 167 25.64 -12.64 2.38
N ARG A 168 26.85 -13.11 2.06
CA ARG A 168 27.04 -14.44 1.45
C ARG A 168 27.46 -15.48 2.47
N CYS A 169 26.99 -16.70 2.25
CA CYS A 169 27.54 -17.91 2.87
C CYS A 169 28.01 -18.88 1.76
N PRO A 170 28.79 -19.91 2.09
CA PRO A 170 29.27 -20.90 1.11
C PRO A 170 28.17 -21.60 0.29
N ARG A 171 26.90 -21.54 0.75
CA ARG A 171 25.75 -22.17 0.10
C ARG A 171 24.77 -21.18 -0.54
N GLY A 172 25.05 -19.88 -0.54
CA GLY A 172 24.17 -18.89 -1.18
C GLY A 172 24.05 -17.55 -0.42
N LEU A 173 22.87 -16.97 -0.47
CA LEU A 173 22.53 -15.71 0.20
C LEU A 173 22.18 -15.97 1.66
N ALA A 174 22.97 -15.42 2.58
CA ALA A 174 22.80 -15.58 4.02
C ALA A 174 21.75 -14.60 4.58
N PHE A 175 21.87 -13.32 4.23
CA PHE A 175 20.89 -12.30 4.58
C PHE A 175 20.80 -11.23 3.49
N ILE A 176 19.70 -10.48 3.52
CA ILE A 176 19.51 -9.24 2.77
C ILE A 176 19.02 -8.15 3.70
N GLN A 177 19.50 -6.92 3.51
CA GLN A 177 19.09 -5.75 4.26
C GLN A 177 18.92 -4.59 3.28
N PHE A 178 17.85 -3.83 3.44
CA PHE A 178 17.56 -2.66 2.63
C PHE A 178 17.68 -1.40 3.48
N HIS A 179 18.32 -0.37 2.93
CA HIS A 179 18.28 0.97 3.50
C HIS A 179 17.39 1.83 2.63
N TYR A 180 16.60 2.66 3.29
CA TYR A 180 15.61 3.51 2.67
C TYR A 180 15.84 4.98 3.03
N LYS A 181 15.13 5.85 2.33
CA LYS A 181 15.07 7.27 2.63
C LYS A 181 13.66 7.80 2.46
N ASP A 182 13.13 8.40 3.52
CA ASP A 182 11.80 9.01 3.60
C ASP A 182 11.94 10.49 3.93
N GLY A 183 11.74 11.36 2.93
CA GLY A 183 12.04 12.78 3.06
C GLY A 183 13.52 13.00 3.38
N THR A 184 13.80 13.52 4.58
CA THR A 184 15.17 13.72 5.10
C THR A 184 15.70 12.52 5.87
N ASP A 185 14.83 11.59 6.25
CA ASP A 185 15.15 10.57 7.23
C ASP A 185 15.75 9.35 6.52
N LEU A 186 16.88 8.87 7.06
CA LEU A 186 17.49 7.61 6.63
C LEU A 186 16.93 6.49 7.49
N VAL A 187 16.37 5.48 6.84
CA VAL A 187 15.76 4.32 7.51
C VAL A 187 16.63 3.10 7.25
N HIS A 188 17.18 2.53 8.32
CA HIS A 188 17.93 1.29 8.27
C HIS A 188 16.97 0.11 8.47
N GLY A 189 16.61 -0.56 7.38
CA GLY A 189 15.74 -1.74 7.43
C GLY A 189 16.39 -2.89 8.22
N ALA A 190 15.57 -3.84 8.65
CA ALA A 190 16.07 -5.04 9.33
C ALA A 190 16.85 -5.94 8.35
N GLY A 191 17.80 -6.71 8.88
CA GLY A 191 18.44 -7.78 8.12
C GLY A 191 17.56 -9.02 8.13
N HIS A 192 17.25 -9.54 6.94
CA HIS A 192 16.37 -10.69 6.72
C HIS A 192 17.18 -11.90 6.30
N GLY A 193 17.16 -12.98 7.08
CA GLY A 193 17.98 -14.18 6.88
C GLY A 193 18.82 -14.56 8.11
N ILE A 194 19.93 -15.28 7.93
CA ILE A 194 20.80 -15.70 9.02
C ILE A 194 21.68 -14.53 9.49
N SER A 195 21.39 -14.02 10.68
CA SER A 195 22.28 -13.07 11.39
C SER A 195 23.23 -13.76 12.39
N ARG A 196 23.09 -15.08 12.60
CA ARG A 196 23.94 -15.86 13.52
C ARG A 196 25.17 -16.42 12.80
N GLY A 197 26.32 -15.80 13.06
CA GLY A 197 27.61 -16.10 12.42
C GLY A 197 28.01 -15.00 11.44
N ALA A 198 29.30 -14.62 11.42
CA ALA A 198 29.77 -13.59 10.49
C ALA A 198 29.56 -14.06 9.04
N PRO A 199 28.95 -13.24 8.17
CA PRO A 199 28.87 -13.56 6.74
C PRO A 199 30.27 -13.74 6.18
N PHE A 200 30.43 -14.64 5.20
CA PHE A 200 31.72 -14.85 4.54
C PHE A 200 32.18 -13.58 3.81
N ALA A 201 31.23 -12.85 3.23
CA ALA A 201 31.42 -11.52 2.65
C ALA A 201 30.11 -10.74 2.71
N ILE A 202 30.20 -9.40 2.81
CA ILE A 202 29.08 -8.49 2.65
C ILE A 202 29.29 -7.74 1.35
N GLU A 203 28.31 -7.80 0.46
CA GLU A 203 28.28 -7.01 -0.77
C GLU A 203 27.24 -5.89 -0.61
N GLU A 204 27.58 -4.70 -1.10
CA GLU A 204 26.70 -3.54 -1.05
C GLU A 204 26.38 -3.04 -2.46
N PHE A 205 25.13 -2.63 -2.67
CA PHE A 205 24.66 -1.99 -3.87
C PHE A 205 24.10 -0.61 -3.52
N ASP A 206 24.86 0.44 -3.82
CA ASP A 206 24.40 1.82 -3.67
C ASP A 206 23.56 2.25 -4.87
N ILE A 207 22.42 2.89 -4.59
CA ILE A 207 21.55 3.49 -5.58
C ILE A 207 21.81 5.00 -5.59
N ASP A 208 22.09 5.55 -6.76
CA ASP A 208 22.40 6.97 -6.92
C ASP A 208 21.17 7.83 -6.56
N GLN A 209 21.39 9.02 -5.99
CA GLN A 209 20.31 9.87 -5.46
C GLN A 209 19.19 10.21 -6.48
N ASN A 210 19.53 10.26 -7.78
CA ASN A 210 18.60 10.57 -8.86
C ASN A 210 18.22 9.32 -9.66
N ASP A 211 18.34 8.14 -9.07
CA ASP A 211 17.99 6.85 -9.65
C ASP A 211 17.09 6.08 -8.68
N HIS A 212 16.52 4.98 -9.15
CA HIS A 212 15.69 4.10 -8.32
C HIS A 212 15.62 2.70 -8.92
N ILE A 213 15.35 1.72 -8.06
CA ILE A 213 15.17 0.33 -8.48
C ILE A 213 13.84 0.20 -9.22
N VAL A 214 13.87 -0.45 -10.38
CA VAL A 214 12.68 -0.72 -11.23
C VAL A 214 12.49 -2.19 -11.54
N GLY A 215 13.44 -3.04 -11.17
CA GLY A 215 13.27 -4.46 -11.30
C GLY A 215 14.19 -5.28 -10.43
N VAL A 216 13.75 -6.51 -10.20
CA VAL A 216 14.51 -7.56 -9.53
C VAL A 216 14.34 -8.86 -10.31
N GLU A 217 15.46 -9.53 -10.57
CA GLU A 217 15.50 -10.89 -11.06
C GLU A 217 15.77 -11.82 -9.89
N ILE A 218 14.88 -12.81 -9.72
CA ILE A 218 14.87 -13.75 -8.60
C ILE A 218 15.08 -15.15 -9.16
N TYR A 219 16.10 -15.83 -8.65
CA TYR A 219 16.44 -17.20 -8.98
C TYR A 219 16.24 -18.07 -7.75
N SER A 220 15.35 -19.05 -7.84
CA SER A 220 15.03 -19.94 -6.73
C SER A 220 15.34 -21.40 -7.03
N GLU A 221 15.72 -22.14 -5.99
CA GLU A 221 16.05 -23.57 -6.03
C GLU A 221 15.31 -24.35 -4.96
N LYS A 222 15.04 -25.63 -5.24
CA LYS A 222 14.50 -26.54 -4.25
C LYS A 222 15.61 -27.01 -3.30
N VAL A 223 15.30 -27.05 -2.02
CA VAL A 223 16.11 -27.73 -1.02
C VAL A 223 16.17 -29.23 -1.37
N ARG A 224 17.33 -29.87 -1.17
CA ARG A 224 17.53 -31.30 -1.48
C ARG A 224 16.56 -32.17 -0.66
N LYS A 225 16.19 -33.34 -1.21
CA LYS A 225 15.10 -34.21 -0.72
C LYS A 225 15.24 -34.70 0.73
N ASP A 226 16.43 -34.59 1.30
CA ASP A 226 16.86 -35.02 2.63
C ASP A 226 16.69 -33.96 3.73
N GLU A 227 16.46 -32.70 3.36
CA GLU A 227 16.08 -31.62 4.28
C GLU A 227 14.62 -31.24 3.98
N GLU A 228 13.78 -31.08 5.02
CA GLU A 228 12.34 -30.77 4.94
C GLU A 228 11.99 -29.93 3.70
N GLY A 229 11.43 -30.59 2.67
CA GLY A 229 11.38 -30.05 1.33
C GLY A 229 10.90 -28.59 1.26
N GLY A 230 11.60 -27.76 0.50
CA GLY A 230 11.32 -26.33 0.41
C GLY A 230 11.96 -25.70 -0.83
N GLU A 231 11.83 -24.38 -0.95
CA GLU A 231 12.46 -23.57 -1.99
C GLU A 231 13.12 -22.37 -1.34
N PHE A 232 14.28 -21.97 -1.83
CA PHE A 232 15.03 -20.81 -1.35
C PHE A 232 15.53 -19.96 -2.50
N ILE A 233 15.85 -18.69 -2.21
CA ILE A 233 16.44 -17.77 -3.19
C ILE A 233 17.94 -18.05 -3.29
N ALA A 234 18.35 -18.54 -4.45
CA ALA A 234 19.73 -18.88 -4.77
C ALA A 234 20.51 -17.67 -5.32
N ALA A 235 19.82 -16.80 -6.08
CA ALA A 235 20.42 -15.55 -6.54
C ALA A 235 19.41 -14.41 -6.77
N LEU A 236 19.92 -13.20 -6.67
CA LEU A 236 19.20 -11.94 -6.94
C LEU A 236 20.01 -11.03 -7.85
N CYS A 237 19.34 -10.28 -8.71
CA CYS A 237 19.93 -9.18 -9.45
C CYS A 237 18.96 -8.00 -9.47
N PHE A 238 19.42 -6.82 -9.05
CA PHE A 238 18.63 -5.60 -9.01
C PHE A 238 18.99 -4.70 -10.17
N ASN A 239 17.97 -4.12 -10.80
CA ASN A 239 18.12 -3.22 -11.93
C ASN A 239 17.47 -1.88 -11.61
N THR A 240 18.18 -0.81 -11.96
CA THR A 240 17.76 0.57 -11.75
C THR A 240 17.22 1.20 -13.03
N GLN A 241 16.49 2.31 -12.90
CA GLN A 241 15.92 3.03 -14.04
C GLN A 241 16.99 3.54 -15.01
N LYS A 242 18.18 3.93 -14.53
CA LYS A 242 19.29 4.39 -15.38
C LYS A 242 20.12 3.25 -15.98
N GLY A 243 19.72 2.00 -15.80
CA GLY A 243 20.40 0.83 -16.37
C GLY A 243 21.59 0.32 -15.56
N LYS A 244 21.84 0.85 -14.35
CA LYS A 244 22.79 0.24 -13.40
C LYS A 244 22.21 -1.08 -12.90
N SER A 245 23.03 -2.12 -12.95
CA SER A 245 22.71 -3.44 -12.43
C SER A 245 23.63 -3.78 -11.27
N SER A 246 23.10 -4.48 -10.27
CA SER A 246 23.88 -4.93 -9.12
C SER A 246 24.82 -6.10 -9.43
N GLY A 247 24.63 -6.76 -10.57
CA GLY A 247 25.16 -8.10 -10.80
C GLY A 247 24.41 -9.15 -9.97
N PHE A 248 24.77 -10.42 -10.17
CA PHE A 248 24.15 -11.53 -9.44
C PHE A 248 24.77 -11.69 -8.06
N TYR A 249 23.94 -11.52 -7.04
CA TYR A 249 24.24 -11.93 -5.68
C TYR A 249 23.85 -13.38 -5.49
N GLY A 250 24.80 -14.22 -5.11
CA GLY A 250 24.63 -15.68 -5.08
C GLY A 250 25.01 -16.34 -6.41
N ALA A 251 24.58 -17.57 -6.62
CA ALA A 251 24.87 -18.33 -7.83
C ALA A 251 23.56 -18.54 -8.60
N PRO A 252 23.37 -17.92 -9.79
CA PRO A 252 22.15 -18.12 -10.57
C PRO A 252 22.04 -19.59 -10.94
N ALA A 253 21.03 -20.20 -10.37
CA ALA A 253 20.66 -21.59 -10.57
C ALA A 253 20.15 -21.85 -11.99
N LYS A 254 20.16 -23.12 -12.41
CA LYS A 254 19.29 -23.60 -13.51
C LYS A 254 17.80 -23.67 -13.09
N GLY A 255 17.47 -23.23 -11.87
CA GLY A 255 16.15 -23.26 -11.27
C GLY A 255 15.15 -22.27 -11.86
N LYS A 256 14.11 -21.95 -11.09
CA LYS A 256 13.02 -21.07 -11.54
C LYS A 256 13.52 -19.62 -11.53
N LYS A 257 13.46 -18.96 -12.70
CA LYS A 257 13.70 -17.52 -12.84
C LYS A 257 12.38 -16.76 -12.84
N LYS A 258 12.32 -15.69 -12.06
CA LYS A 258 11.23 -14.72 -12.08
C LYS A 258 11.77 -13.31 -12.14
N THR A 259 11.09 -12.48 -12.92
CA THR A 259 11.45 -11.06 -13.06
C THR A 259 10.27 -10.23 -12.62
N ILE A 260 10.50 -9.38 -11.65
CA ILE A 260 9.57 -8.31 -11.27
C ILE A 260 10.11 -7.03 -11.91
N SER A 261 9.29 -6.33 -12.69
CA SER A 261 9.70 -5.10 -13.38
C SER A 261 8.54 -4.15 -13.67
N GLY A 262 8.87 -2.89 -13.95
CA GLY A 262 7.99 -1.95 -14.66
C GLY A 262 7.66 -0.66 -13.91
N HIS A 263 7.86 -0.62 -12.59
CA HIS A 263 7.55 0.55 -11.76
C HIS A 263 8.62 0.72 -10.68
N LYS A 264 8.71 1.93 -10.11
CA LYS A 264 9.61 2.22 -8.99
C LYS A 264 9.30 1.29 -7.82
N ILE A 265 10.31 0.55 -7.36
CA ILE A 265 10.23 -0.26 -6.16
C ILE A 265 10.51 0.62 -4.94
N VAL A 266 9.60 0.55 -3.97
CA VAL A 266 9.55 1.44 -2.80
C VAL A 266 9.53 0.69 -1.47
N GLY A 267 9.70 -0.62 -1.50
CA GLY A 267 9.71 -1.45 -0.31
C GLY A 267 9.84 -2.92 -0.67
N PHE A 268 10.28 -3.71 0.29
CA PHE A 268 10.46 -5.15 0.14
C PHE A 268 9.75 -5.90 1.26
N HIS A 269 9.29 -7.10 0.92
CA HIS A 269 8.72 -8.05 1.87
C HIS A 269 9.11 -9.45 1.44
N GLY A 270 8.90 -10.44 2.29
CA GLY A 270 9.24 -11.81 1.92
C GLY A 270 9.16 -12.76 3.08
N ARG A 271 9.92 -13.85 2.97
CA ARG A 271 10.02 -14.87 4.01
C ARG A 271 11.46 -15.29 4.20
N SER A 272 11.87 -15.47 5.44
CA SER A 272 13.21 -15.96 5.77
C SER A 272 13.14 -17.01 6.87
N SER A 273 13.85 -18.10 6.68
CA SER A 273 14.10 -19.07 7.75
C SER A 273 15.38 -18.71 8.51
N ASN A 274 15.68 -19.47 9.55
CA ASN A 274 16.97 -19.39 10.24
C ASN A 274 18.16 -19.86 9.38
N ARG A 275 17.93 -20.30 8.13
CA ARG A 275 18.97 -20.76 7.20
C ARG A 275 18.99 -20.06 5.84
N TRP A 276 17.85 -19.56 5.38
CA TRP A 276 17.70 -19.14 3.98
C TRP A 276 16.78 -17.94 3.85
N LEU A 277 17.09 -17.08 2.88
CA LEU A 277 16.06 -16.25 2.27
C LEU A 277 15.16 -17.14 1.41
N VAL A 278 13.88 -17.19 1.74
CA VAL A 278 12.94 -18.17 1.18
C VAL A 278 12.14 -17.57 0.04
N SER A 279 11.65 -16.34 0.20
CA SER A 279 10.98 -15.59 -0.86
C SER A 279 11.23 -14.09 -0.74
N LEU A 280 11.02 -13.39 -1.86
CA LEU A 280 11.15 -11.95 -1.97
C LEU A 280 10.02 -11.39 -2.82
N GLY A 281 9.31 -10.43 -2.28
CA GLY A 281 8.31 -9.61 -2.94
C GLY A 281 8.68 -8.14 -2.84
N VAL A 282 7.98 -7.32 -3.62
CA VAL A 282 8.23 -5.88 -3.69
C VAL A 282 6.94 -5.10 -3.55
N ARG A 283 7.07 -3.86 -3.10
CA ARG A 283 6.04 -2.83 -3.20
C ARG A 283 6.40 -1.89 -4.34
N ILE A 284 5.47 -1.68 -5.27
CA ILE A 284 5.66 -0.77 -6.40
C ILE A 284 4.84 0.51 -6.24
N ALA A 285 5.47 1.65 -6.51
CA ALA A 285 4.80 2.93 -6.61
C ALA A 285 4.44 3.23 -8.07
N TYR A 286 3.27 3.83 -8.27
CA TYR A 286 2.82 4.26 -9.58
C TYR A 286 3.28 5.70 -9.85
N PRO A 287 3.60 6.05 -11.10
CA PRO A 287 3.79 7.45 -11.44
C PRO A 287 2.50 8.24 -11.13
N PRO A 288 2.60 9.54 -10.81
CA PRO A 288 1.44 10.41 -10.70
C PRO A 288 0.58 10.29 -11.97
N ALA A 289 -0.74 10.26 -11.79
CA ALA A 289 -1.66 10.34 -12.92
C ALA A 289 -1.42 11.67 -13.67
N PRO A 290 -1.33 11.66 -15.01
CA PRO A 290 -1.16 12.87 -15.81
C PRO A 290 -2.36 13.83 -15.66
#